data_AF-A0A329KEM8-F1
#
_entry.id   AF-A0A329KEM8-F1
#
_cell.length_a   1.000
_cell.length_b   1.000
_cell.length_c   1.000
_cell.angle_alpha   90.00
_cell.angle_beta   90.00
_cell.angle_gamma   90.00
#
_symmetry.space_group_name_H-M   'P 1'
#
loop_
_entity.id
_entity.type
_entity.pdbx_description
1 polymer ?
#
loop_
_entity_poly.entity_id
_entity_poly.type
_entity_poly.pdbx_seq_one_letter_code
_entity_poly.pdbx_strand_id
1 'polypeptide(L)'
;MDEQRIITDRTVSLLEQMDGLFDGFFGWLKGQYDSESGGFFYARSSRSMNQLPDIESSSQALNILERVGLLEGWDATKKEQAIRFFQNKQDPASGYFYEENPDMRGDDVMVGRALSYSVASLRKLGGAPLYPLPSQTNSMPDYMDSPDSYEAWLNAMPLTNSWRGCDRLCNSAPYIGQLPEAAQEEYLKRAFAFFARIQDPETGLWGEGSGYVRISGSFKLETFYSRFRMPMPRGEALYRSILRILREETARDMCYIRNPVNLLGYLRPQIPPEEFEEIVEITVRNMGRLLQADGGFSRELGHSPKATNVAQVKEGEYYPDMPKAVPIGLGLAEGDMNAGTQVLLIRSICYELAGFVPPELDTSAWK
;
A
#
# COMPACT_ATOMS: atom_id res chain seq x y z
N MET A 1 1.82 8.13 36.51
CA MET A 1 2.68 8.60 35.41
C MET A 1 1.74 9.31 34.47
N ASP A 2 1.77 10.65 34.49
CA ASP A 2 0.95 11.47 33.61
C ASP A 2 1.34 11.17 32.16
N GLU A 3 0.38 10.71 31.36
CA GLU A 3 0.48 10.70 29.91
C GLU A 3 0.71 12.14 29.45
N GLN A 4 1.93 12.41 29.03
CA GLN A 4 2.33 13.70 28.47
C GLN A 4 1.46 13.94 27.23
N ARG A 5 0.47 14.82 27.36
CA ARG A 5 -0.45 15.16 26.28
C ARG A 5 0.36 15.70 25.09
N ILE A 6 0.46 14.91 24.03
CA ILE A 6 0.93 15.30 22.69
C ILE A 6 -0.01 16.36 22.05
N ILE A 7 -1.13 16.63 22.71
CA ILE A 7 -2.26 17.37 22.18
C ILE A 7 -2.14 18.85 22.53
N THR A 8 -1.97 19.67 21.49
CA THR A 8 -2.09 21.13 21.54
C THR A 8 -3.27 21.57 20.67
N ASP A 9 -3.74 22.80 20.84
CA ASP A 9 -4.76 23.40 19.96
C ASP A 9 -4.27 23.45 18.50
N ARG A 10 -2.95 23.56 18.30
CA ARG A 10 -2.34 23.52 16.97
C ARG A 10 -2.45 22.14 16.33
N THR A 11 -2.19 21.07 17.08
CA THR A 11 -2.38 19.69 16.60
C THR A 11 -3.81 19.47 16.12
N VAL A 12 -4.81 19.91 16.90
CA VAL A 12 -6.22 19.79 16.52
C VAL A 12 -6.51 20.55 15.22
N SER A 13 -6.05 21.80 15.12
CA SER A 13 -6.24 22.61 13.90
C SER A 13 -5.60 22.00 12.66
N LEU A 14 -4.43 21.37 12.79
CA LEU A 14 -3.76 20.69 11.67
C LEU A 14 -4.53 19.44 11.21
N LEU A 15 -5.09 18.68 12.15
CA LEU A 15 -5.94 17.52 11.83
C LEU A 15 -7.25 17.96 11.14
N GLU A 16 -7.88 19.04 11.59
CA GLU A 16 -9.05 19.63 10.91
C GLU A 16 -8.71 20.12 9.49
N GLN A 17 -7.53 20.71 9.29
CA GLN A 17 -7.05 21.07 7.95
C GLN A 17 -6.85 19.85 7.07
N MET A 18 -6.36 18.73 7.63
CA MET A 18 -6.25 17.46 6.91
C MET A 18 -7.61 16.96 6.44
N ASP A 19 -8.62 17.04 7.29
CA ASP A 19 -10.00 16.63 6.97
C ASP A 19 -10.60 17.47 5.85
N GLY A 20 -10.32 18.78 5.85
CA GLY A 20 -10.74 19.69 4.78
C GLY A 20 -10.22 19.30 3.40
N LEU A 21 -9.13 18.54 3.29
CA LEU A 21 -8.60 18.06 2.01
C LEU A 21 -9.50 17.01 1.34
N PHE A 22 -10.45 16.42 2.07
CA PHE A 22 -11.37 15.40 1.52
C PHE A 22 -12.62 15.99 0.86
N ASP A 23 -12.73 17.32 0.75
CA ASP A 23 -13.81 17.95 -0.02
C ASP A 23 -13.81 17.47 -1.47
N GLY A 24 -14.97 17.03 -1.96
CA GLY A 24 -15.13 16.43 -3.29
C GLY A 24 -14.60 15.00 -3.48
N PHE A 25 -13.84 14.44 -2.53
CA PHE A 25 -13.21 13.12 -2.66
C PHE A 25 -14.19 11.98 -2.91
N PHE A 26 -15.31 11.96 -2.19
CA PHE A 26 -16.30 10.89 -2.33
C PHE A 26 -17.13 11.00 -3.61
N GLY A 27 -17.29 12.22 -4.15
CA GLY A 27 -17.85 12.43 -5.48
C GLY A 27 -16.91 11.90 -6.56
N TRP A 28 -15.60 12.15 -6.42
CA TRP A 28 -14.57 11.58 -7.28
C TRP A 28 -14.56 10.05 -7.22
N LEU A 29 -14.58 9.46 -6.03
CA LEU A 29 -14.57 8.00 -5.83
C LEU A 29 -15.78 7.33 -6.47
N LYS A 30 -16.99 7.91 -6.31
CA LYS A 30 -18.22 7.45 -6.97
C LYS A 30 -18.05 7.44 -8.48
N GLY A 31 -17.40 8.47 -9.04
CA GLY A 31 -17.07 8.55 -10.46
C GLY A 31 -16.15 7.45 -10.98
N GLN A 32 -15.44 6.71 -10.11
CA GLN A 32 -14.60 5.58 -10.51
C GLN A 32 -15.33 4.24 -10.54
N TYR A 33 -16.52 4.13 -9.93
CA TYR A 33 -17.27 2.88 -9.91
C TYR A 33 -17.82 2.53 -11.29
N ASP A 34 -17.60 1.30 -11.74
CA ASP A 34 -18.19 0.77 -12.95
C ASP A 34 -19.35 -0.17 -12.61
N SER A 35 -20.58 0.27 -12.86
CA SER A 35 -21.78 -0.50 -12.50
C SER A 35 -22.01 -1.73 -13.38
N GLU A 36 -21.38 -1.80 -14.55
CA GLU A 36 -21.49 -2.94 -15.47
C GLU A 36 -20.61 -4.09 -14.97
N SER A 37 -19.33 -3.82 -14.71
CA SER A 37 -18.40 -4.86 -14.23
C SER A 37 -18.48 -5.10 -12.73
N GLY A 38 -18.89 -4.12 -11.93
CA GLY A 38 -18.80 -4.12 -10.46
C GLY A 38 -17.42 -3.75 -9.91
N GLY A 39 -16.50 -3.29 -10.77
CA GLY A 39 -15.13 -2.88 -10.41
C GLY A 39 -14.97 -1.36 -10.27
N PHE A 40 -13.76 -0.91 -10.00
CA PHE A 40 -13.39 0.50 -9.97
C PHE A 40 -12.20 0.80 -10.87
N PHE A 41 -12.32 1.88 -11.63
CA PHE A 41 -11.23 2.43 -12.41
C PHE A 41 -10.15 3.06 -11.53
N TYR A 42 -8.91 2.99 -12.00
CA TYR A 42 -7.75 3.58 -11.34
C TYR A 42 -7.84 5.10 -11.26
N ALA A 43 -8.12 5.75 -12.39
CA ALA A 43 -8.28 7.19 -12.54
C ALA A 43 -9.38 7.48 -13.57
N ARG A 44 -9.80 8.76 -13.70
CA ARG A 44 -10.88 9.13 -14.65
C ARG A 44 -10.50 8.76 -16.09
N SER A 45 -9.24 8.96 -16.47
CA SER A 45 -8.73 8.67 -17.80
C SER A 45 -8.71 7.18 -18.15
N SER A 46 -8.67 6.29 -17.15
CA SER A 46 -8.70 4.84 -17.35
C SER A 46 -9.94 4.40 -18.14
N ARG A 47 -11.08 5.09 -17.97
CA ARG A 47 -12.31 4.84 -18.73
C ARG A 47 -12.15 5.07 -20.23
N SER A 48 -11.19 5.90 -20.63
CA SER A 48 -10.92 6.22 -22.03
C SER A 48 -9.92 5.26 -22.68
N MET A 49 -9.32 4.35 -21.91
CA MET A 49 -8.27 3.44 -22.39
C MET A 49 -8.80 2.16 -23.07
N ASN A 50 -10.12 2.03 -23.25
CA ASN A 50 -10.76 0.79 -23.70
C ASN A 50 -10.30 -0.43 -22.87
N GLN A 51 -10.11 -0.21 -21.57
CA GLN A 51 -9.72 -1.22 -20.59
C GLN A 51 -10.85 -1.37 -19.57
N LEU A 52 -10.99 -2.57 -19.01
CA LEU A 52 -11.86 -2.80 -17.86
C LEU A 52 -11.20 -2.33 -16.56
N PRO A 53 -11.99 -2.13 -15.49
CA PRO A 53 -11.44 -1.97 -14.14
C PRO A 53 -10.44 -3.08 -13.77
N ASP A 54 -9.43 -2.69 -12.99
CA ASP A 54 -8.38 -3.60 -12.51
C ASP A 54 -8.60 -4.03 -11.05
N ILE A 55 -7.97 -5.14 -10.67
CA ILE A 55 -8.03 -5.80 -9.37
C ILE A 55 -7.52 -4.88 -8.26
N GLU A 56 -6.38 -4.22 -8.48
CA GLU A 56 -5.74 -3.39 -7.45
C GLU A 56 -6.61 -2.18 -7.11
N SER A 57 -7.06 -1.44 -8.13
CA SER A 57 -7.95 -0.29 -7.96
C SER A 57 -9.29 -0.69 -7.35
N SER A 58 -9.89 -1.80 -7.81
CA SER A 58 -11.16 -2.29 -7.26
C SER A 58 -11.03 -2.70 -5.78
N SER A 59 -9.95 -3.39 -5.41
CA SER A 59 -9.72 -3.76 -4.01
C SER A 59 -9.44 -2.54 -3.13
N GLN A 60 -8.67 -1.58 -3.64
CA GLN A 60 -8.37 -0.32 -2.98
C GLN A 60 -9.64 0.50 -2.73
N ALA A 61 -10.54 0.63 -3.71
CA ALA A 61 -11.85 1.25 -3.53
C ALA A 61 -12.68 0.57 -2.44
N LEU A 62 -12.73 -0.77 -2.41
CA LEU A 62 -13.42 -1.51 -1.35
C LEU A 62 -12.80 -1.29 0.03
N ASN A 63 -11.48 -1.10 0.12
CA ASN A 63 -10.81 -0.72 1.37
C ASN A 63 -11.20 0.69 1.80
N ILE A 64 -11.31 1.63 0.87
CA ILE A 64 -11.81 2.98 1.16
C ILE A 64 -13.23 2.91 1.71
N LEU A 65 -14.14 2.26 0.99
CA LEU A 65 -15.56 2.16 1.37
C LEU A 65 -15.78 1.48 2.71
N GLU A 66 -15.03 0.42 3.01
CA GLU A 66 -15.08 -0.24 4.31
C GLU A 66 -14.64 0.70 5.45
N ARG A 67 -13.51 1.39 5.29
CA ARG A 67 -12.97 2.29 6.34
C ARG A 67 -13.90 3.44 6.69
N VAL A 68 -14.72 3.88 5.75
CA VAL A 68 -15.68 4.97 5.97
C VAL A 68 -17.13 4.49 6.13
N GLY A 69 -17.33 3.18 6.35
CA GLY A 69 -18.65 2.60 6.63
C GLY A 69 -19.63 2.57 5.46
N LEU A 70 -19.19 2.84 4.23
CA LEU A 70 -20.05 2.89 3.04
C LEU A 70 -20.28 1.52 2.40
N LEU A 71 -19.38 0.56 2.65
CA LEU A 71 -19.51 -0.79 2.09
C LEU A 71 -20.71 -1.56 2.67
N GLU A 72 -21.08 -1.31 3.92
CA GLU A 72 -22.23 -1.95 4.57
C GLU A 72 -23.56 -1.57 3.89
N GLY A 73 -23.64 -0.37 3.34
CA GLY A 73 -24.80 0.13 2.61
C GLY A 73 -24.98 -0.45 1.20
N TRP A 74 -24.10 -1.34 0.74
CA TRP A 74 -24.28 -2.01 -0.55
C TRP A 74 -25.39 -3.06 -0.51
N ASP A 75 -26.29 -3.00 -1.49
CA ASP A 75 -27.29 -4.04 -1.72
C ASP A 75 -26.65 -5.36 -2.20
N ALA A 76 -27.45 -6.43 -2.17
CA ALA A 76 -26.99 -7.77 -2.57
C ALA A 76 -26.54 -7.82 -4.04
N THR A 77 -27.15 -7.03 -4.92
CA THR A 77 -26.81 -6.99 -6.35
C THR A 77 -25.42 -6.42 -6.55
N LYS A 78 -25.09 -5.28 -5.94
CA LYS A 78 -23.75 -4.67 -6.03
C LYS A 78 -22.66 -5.58 -5.45
N LYS A 79 -22.94 -6.23 -4.31
CA LYS A 79 -22.00 -7.19 -3.72
C LYS A 79 -21.74 -8.38 -4.65
N GLU A 80 -22.79 -8.95 -5.22
CA GLU A 80 -22.68 -10.07 -6.18
C GLU A 80 -21.91 -9.66 -7.45
N GLN A 81 -22.15 -8.45 -7.98
CA GLN A 81 -21.39 -7.93 -9.13
C GLN A 81 -19.89 -7.82 -8.82
N ALA A 82 -19.53 -7.24 -7.68
CA ALA A 82 -18.13 -7.13 -7.26
C ALA A 82 -17.49 -8.49 -6.95
N ILE A 83 -18.25 -9.46 -6.40
CA ILE A 83 -17.76 -10.84 -6.23
C ILE A 83 -17.42 -11.45 -7.60
N ARG A 84 -18.34 -11.36 -8.56
CA ARG A 84 -18.12 -11.86 -9.93
C ARG A 84 -16.95 -11.18 -10.61
N PHE A 85 -16.75 -9.88 -10.39
CA PHE A 85 -15.60 -9.15 -10.90
C PHE A 85 -14.27 -9.85 -10.53
N PHE A 86 -14.03 -10.11 -9.23
CA PHE A 86 -12.79 -10.77 -8.80
C PHE A 86 -12.74 -12.24 -9.23
N GLN A 87 -13.86 -12.95 -9.16
CA GLN A 87 -13.93 -14.36 -9.57
C GLN A 87 -13.59 -14.56 -11.04
N ASN A 88 -14.05 -13.67 -11.93
CA ASN A 88 -13.76 -13.72 -13.37
C ASN A 88 -12.28 -13.46 -13.70
N LYS A 89 -11.51 -12.90 -12.76
CA LYS A 89 -10.06 -12.71 -12.90
C LYS A 89 -9.26 -13.95 -12.49
N GLN A 90 -9.91 -14.97 -11.92
CA GLN A 90 -9.23 -16.17 -11.44
C GLN A 90 -8.97 -17.16 -12.59
N ASP A 91 -7.72 -17.57 -12.73
CA ASP A 91 -7.27 -18.56 -13.69
C ASP A 91 -7.55 -19.98 -13.17
N PRO A 92 -8.30 -20.82 -13.91
CA PRO A 92 -8.72 -22.15 -13.45
C PRO A 92 -7.58 -23.15 -13.31
N ALA A 93 -6.48 -22.97 -14.06
CA ALA A 93 -5.39 -23.93 -14.08
C ALA A 93 -4.42 -23.69 -12.91
N SER A 94 -4.07 -22.44 -12.65
CA SER A 94 -3.08 -22.05 -11.66
C SER A 94 -3.68 -21.62 -10.32
N GLY A 95 -4.93 -21.16 -10.32
CA GLY A 95 -5.58 -20.60 -9.13
C GLY A 95 -5.24 -19.14 -8.84
N TYR A 96 -4.31 -18.54 -9.59
CA TYR A 96 -3.94 -17.13 -9.50
C TYR A 96 -5.00 -16.20 -10.08
N PHE A 97 -4.87 -14.90 -9.81
CA PHE A 97 -5.72 -13.85 -10.35
C PHE A 97 -4.90 -12.96 -11.28
N TYR A 98 -5.41 -12.68 -12.48
CA TYR A 98 -4.70 -11.92 -13.49
C TYR A 98 -5.55 -10.83 -14.13
N GLU A 99 -4.87 -9.76 -14.56
CA GLU A 99 -5.36 -8.84 -15.55
C GLU A 99 -5.23 -9.40 -16.96
N GLU A 100 -5.90 -8.76 -17.91
CA GLU A 100 -5.81 -9.11 -19.34
C GLU A 100 -4.41 -8.87 -19.91
N ASN A 101 -3.64 -7.94 -19.33
CA ASN A 101 -2.30 -7.65 -19.82
C ASN A 101 -1.33 -8.82 -19.49
N PRO A 102 -0.74 -9.47 -20.52
CA PRO A 102 0.10 -10.65 -20.31
C PRO A 102 1.40 -10.34 -19.55
N ASP A 103 1.89 -9.10 -19.55
CA ASP A 103 3.13 -8.72 -18.86
C ASP A 103 3.00 -8.89 -17.34
N MET A 104 1.77 -8.87 -16.79
CA MET A 104 1.52 -9.14 -15.37
C MET A 104 2.02 -10.51 -14.93
N ARG A 105 1.91 -11.53 -15.80
CA ARG A 105 2.32 -12.91 -15.48
C ARG A 105 3.84 -13.05 -15.32
N GLY A 106 4.62 -12.09 -15.83
CA GLY A 106 6.07 -12.08 -15.73
C GLY A 106 6.63 -11.46 -14.45
N ASP A 107 5.77 -10.99 -13.53
CA ASP A 107 6.21 -10.36 -12.28
C ASP A 107 5.54 -10.97 -11.05
N ASP A 108 6.32 -11.69 -10.24
CA ASP A 108 5.83 -12.34 -9.01
C ASP A 108 5.17 -11.36 -8.04
N VAL A 109 5.61 -10.10 -8.02
CA VAL A 109 5.03 -9.08 -7.13
C VAL A 109 3.64 -8.69 -7.59
N MET A 110 3.43 -8.43 -8.89
CA MET A 110 2.09 -8.22 -9.45
C MET A 110 1.17 -9.41 -9.15
N VAL A 111 1.64 -10.63 -9.39
CA VAL A 111 0.85 -11.85 -9.20
C VAL A 111 0.50 -12.07 -7.73
N GLY A 112 1.47 -11.95 -6.82
CA GLY A 112 1.26 -12.09 -5.38
C GLY A 112 0.33 -11.01 -4.80
N ARG A 113 0.43 -9.77 -5.29
CA ARG A 113 -0.47 -8.67 -4.92
C ARG A 113 -1.89 -8.92 -5.39
N ALA A 114 -2.10 -9.31 -6.65
CA ALA A 114 -3.42 -9.59 -7.18
C ALA A 114 -4.10 -10.76 -6.45
N LEU A 115 -3.36 -11.82 -6.15
CA LEU A 115 -3.84 -12.91 -5.30
C LEU A 115 -4.33 -12.38 -3.94
N SER A 116 -3.51 -11.57 -3.27
CA SER A 116 -3.83 -11.01 -1.95
C SER A 116 -5.05 -10.09 -2.01
N TYR A 117 -5.12 -9.19 -3.00
CA TYR A 117 -6.24 -8.26 -3.17
C TYR A 117 -7.55 -8.97 -3.50
N SER A 118 -7.54 -9.92 -4.42
CA SER A 118 -8.75 -10.66 -4.81
C SER A 118 -9.29 -11.50 -3.66
N VAL A 119 -8.43 -12.28 -2.98
CA VAL A 119 -8.87 -13.14 -1.86
C VAL A 119 -9.41 -12.30 -0.69
N ALA A 120 -8.75 -11.19 -0.35
CA ALA A 120 -9.23 -10.31 0.71
C ALA A 120 -10.56 -9.64 0.34
N SER A 121 -10.71 -9.18 -0.90
CA SER A 121 -11.93 -8.53 -1.39
C SER A 121 -13.11 -9.49 -1.44
N LEU A 122 -12.90 -10.71 -1.94
CA LEU A 122 -13.92 -11.76 -1.94
C LEU A 122 -14.42 -12.04 -0.52
N ARG A 123 -13.49 -12.26 0.43
CA ARG A 123 -13.85 -12.49 1.84
C ARG A 123 -14.66 -11.34 2.42
N LYS A 124 -14.23 -10.09 2.16
CA LYS A 124 -14.91 -8.88 2.63
C LYS A 124 -16.35 -8.76 2.11
N LEU A 125 -16.56 -9.15 0.85
CA LEU A 125 -17.87 -9.12 0.21
C LEU A 125 -18.75 -10.33 0.60
N GLY A 126 -18.21 -11.33 1.30
CA GLY A 126 -18.89 -12.58 1.63
C GLY A 126 -18.81 -13.65 0.53
N GLY A 127 -17.95 -13.46 -0.47
CA GLY A 127 -17.67 -14.41 -1.53
C GLY A 127 -16.47 -15.33 -1.24
N ALA A 128 -16.20 -16.22 -2.19
CA ALA A 128 -15.06 -17.14 -2.17
C ALA A 128 -14.43 -17.26 -3.57
N PRO A 129 -13.15 -17.67 -3.69
CA PRO A 129 -12.56 -18.03 -4.98
C PRO A 129 -13.36 -19.14 -5.69
N LEU A 130 -13.39 -19.14 -7.03
CA LEU A 130 -14.04 -20.17 -7.84
C LEU A 130 -13.19 -21.45 -7.93
N TYR A 131 -11.86 -21.30 -7.96
CA TYR A 131 -10.91 -22.38 -8.15
C TYR A 131 -9.97 -22.50 -6.93
N PRO A 132 -9.34 -23.67 -6.71
CA PRO A 132 -8.31 -23.84 -5.68
C PRO A 132 -7.20 -22.79 -5.79
N LEU A 133 -6.67 -22.34 -4.66
CA LEU A 133 -5.59 -21.36 -4.60
C LEU A 133 -4.23 -21.99 -4.96
N PRO A 134 -3.19 -21.20 -5.31
CA PRO A 134 -1.91 -21.72 -5.79
C PRO A 134 -1.18 -22.73 -4.88
N SER A 135 -1.31 -22.59 -3.56
CA SER A 135 -0.75 -23.56 -2.61
C SER A 135 -1.39 -24.95 -2.70
N GLN A 136 -2.61 -25.03 -3.23
CA GLN A 136 -3.37 -26.26 -3.42
C GLN A 136 -3.12 -26.89 -4.79
N THR A 137 -2.43 -26.19 -5.69
CA THR A 137 -2.15 -26.61 -7.08
C THR A 137 -0.65 -26.79 -7.37
N ASN A 138 0.19 -26.80 -6.33
CA ASN A 138 1.66 -26.90 -6.44
C ASN A 138 2.27 -25.86 -7.40
N SER A 139 1.70 -24.64 -7.42
CA SER A 139 2.08 -23.54 -8.31
C SER A 139 2.81 -22.41 -7.57
N MET A 140 3.50 -22.73 -6.47
CA MET A 140 4.31 -21.76 -5.72
C MET A 140 5.63 -21.46 -6.46
N PRO A 141 6.25 -20.29 -6.25
CA PRO A 141 7.56 -19.99 -6.84
C PRO A 141 8.66 -20.94 -6.36
N ASP A 142 9.64 -21.25 -7.22
CA ASP A 142 10.76 -22.18 -6.96
C ASP A 142 11.54 -21.86 -5.67
N TYR A 143 11.64 -20.58 -5.28
CA TYR A 143 12.32 -20.20 -4.04
C TYR A 143 11.58 -20.67 -2.77
N MET A 144 10.34 -21.12 -2.89
CA MET A 144 9.53 -21.68 -1.80
C MET A 144 9.62 -23.21 -1.68
N ASP A 145 10.47 -23.87 -2.47
CA ASP A 145 10.61 -25.33 -2.46
C ASP A 145 11.19 -25.86 -1.15
N SER A 146 12.17 -25.13 -0.58
CA SER A 146 12.82 -25.49 0.68
C SER A 146 13.31 -24.24 1.42
N PRO A 147 13.50 -24.32 2.75
CA PRO A 147 14.12 -23.23 3.50
C PRO A 147 15.50 -22.81 2.95
N ASP A 148 16.30 -23.75 2.42
CA ASP A 148 17.60 -23.46 1.79
C ASP A 148 17.47 -22.70 0.47
N SER A 149 16.53 -23.11 -0.39
CA SER A 149 16.21 -22.38 -1.63
C SER A 149 15.75 -20.94 -1.31
N TYR A 150 14.95 -20.79 -0.26
CA TYR A 150 14.45 -19.50 0.18
C TYR A 150 15.57 -18.59 0.70
N GLU A 151 16.48 -19.11 1.52
CA GLU A 151 17.63 -18.34 2.00
C GLU A 151 18.59 -17.96 0.87
N ALA A 152 18.83 -18.86 -0.10
CA ALA A 152 19.61 -18.54 -1.28
C ALA A 152 18.98 -17.37 -2.07
N TRP A 153 17.65 -17.40 -2.24
CA TRP A 153 16.90 -16.32 -2.88
C TRP A 153 16.99 -14.99 -2.11
N LEU A 154 16.83 -15.01 -0.78
CA LEU A 154 16.99 -13.83 0.07
C LEU A 154 18.37 -13.19 -0.14
N ASN A 155 19.43 -14.01 -0.12
CA ASN A 155 20.81 -13.56 -0.27
C ASN A 155 21.13 -13.00 -1.66
N ALA A 156 20.41 -13.42 -2.69
CA ALA A 156 20.60 -12.94 -4.06
C ALA A 156 19.88 -11.62 -4.36
N MET A 157 19.04 -11.11 -3.45
CA MET A 157 18.18 -9.96 -3.74
C MET A 157 18.98 -8.66 -3.86
N PRO A 158 18.93 -7.94 -5.00
CA PRO A 158 19.55 -6.63 -5.09
C PRO A 158 18.75 -5.61 -4.29
N LEU A 159 19.47 -4.79 -3.51
CA LEU A 159 18.93 -3.70 -2.70
C LEU A 159 19.39 -2.31 -3.18
N THR A 160 19.91 -2.21 -4.40
CA THR A 160 20.36 -0.96 -5.04
C THR A 160 19.23 0.07 -5.19
N ASN A 161 17.98 -0.40 -5.23
CA ASN A 161 16.78 0.40 -4.95
C ASN A 161 16.02 -0.28 -3.82
N SER A 162 16.08 0.32 -2.63
CA SER A 162 15.51 -0.27 -1.41
C SER A 162 14.02 -0.54 -1.53
N TRP A 163 13.26 0.36 -2.17
CA TRP A 163 11.83 0.16 -2.37
C TRP A 163 11.55 -1.14 -3.14
N ARG A 164 12.14 -1.31 -4.34
CA ARG A 164 11.87 -2.50 -5.16
C ARG A 164 12.45 -3.78 -4.57
N GLY A 165 13.67 -3.72 -4.05
CA GLY A 165 14.30 -4.88 -3.43
C GLY A 165 13.51 -5.40 -2.24
N CYS A 166 13.09 -4.50 -1.34
CA CYS A 166 12.28 -4.88 -0.18
C CYS A 166 10.84 -5.27 -0.56
N ASP A 167 10.27 -4.71 -1.63
CA ASP A 167 8.96 -5.12 -2.17
C ASP A 167 8.97 -6.59 -2.62
N ARG A 168 10.03 -7.01 -3.30
CA ARG A 168 10.24 -8.42 -3.66
C ARG A 168 10.40 -9.30 -2.43
N LEU A 169 11.23 -8.89 -1.47
CA LEU A 169 11.42 -9.62 -0.20
C LEU A 169 10.10 -9.81 0.55
N CYS A 170 9.30 -8.75 0.71
CA CYS A 170 8.04 -8.86 1.45
C CYS A 170 6.95 -9.65 0.72
N ASN A 171 7.03 -9.74 -0.62
CA ASN A 171 6.09 -10.51 -1.41
C ASN A 171 6.23 -12.04 -1.23
N SER A 172 7.22 -12.53 -0.48
CA SER A 172 7.25 -13.92 -0.05
C SER A 172 6.21 -14.25 1.04
N ALA A 173 5.75 -13.24 1.79
CA ALA A 173 4.88 -13.40 2.95
C ALA A 173 3.51 -14.06 2.67
N PRO A 174 2.83 -13.76 1.55
CA PRO A 174 1.62 -14.46 1.14
C PRO A 174 1.84 -15.95 0.92
N TYR A 175 3.00 -16.37 0.39
CA TYR A 175 3.32 -17.77 0.17
C TYR A 175 3.63 -18.48 1.49
N ILE A 176 4.45 -17.87 2.36
CA ILE A 176 4.74 -18.42 3.70
C ILE A 176 3.44 -18.63 4.47
N GLY A 177 2.51 -17.66 4.45
CA GLY A 177 1.23 -17.77 5.15
C GLY A 177 0.28 -18.85 4.61
N GLN A 178 0.59 -19.49 3.47
CA GLN A 178 -0.15 -20.63 2.93
C GLN A 178 0.46 -21.98 3.34
N LEU A 179 1.68 -22.00 3.91
CA LEU A 179 2.34 -23.21 4.39
C LEU A 179 1.71 -23.72 5.69
N PRO A 180 1.81 -25.02 6.02
CA PRO A 180 1.50 -25.53 7.36
C PRO A 180 2.33 -24.82 8.44
N GLU A 181 1.75 -24.59 9.63
CA GLU A 181 2.39 -23.83 10.72
C GLU A 181 3.81 -24.33 11.05
N ALA A 182 4.00 -25.66 11.12
CA ALA A 182 5.30 -26.27 11.40
C ALA A 182 6.36 -25.96 10.33
N ALA A 183 5.95 -25.73 9.08
CA ALA A 183 6.87 -25.35 8.01
C ALA A 183 7.17 -23.84 8.03
N GLN A 184 6.22 -23.00 8.44
CA GLN A 184 6.41 -21.53 8.46
C GLN A 184 7.59 -21.10 9.33
N GLU A 185 7.79 -21.76 10.47
CA GLU A 185 8.82 -21.38 11.46
C GLU A 185 10.23 -21.26 10.85
N GLU A 186 10.65 -22.25 10.05
CA GLU A 186 11.99 -22.27 9.44
C GLU A 186 12.16 -21.16 8.38
N TYR A 187 11.12 -20.88 7.58
CA TYR A 187 11.16 -19.78 6.60
C TYR A 187 11.22 -18.42 7.31
N LEU A 188 10.42 -18.24 8.36
CA LEU A 188 10.38 -17.00 9.14
C LEU A 188 11.70 -16.74 9.85
N LYS A 189 12.30 -17.76 10.46
CA LYS A 189 13.61 -17.66 11.11
C LYS A 189 14.68 -17.17 10.14
N ARG A 190 14.74 -17.73 8.93
CA ARG A 190 15.68 -17.33 7.87
C ARG A 190 15.41 -15.89 7.39
N ALA A 191 14.15 -15.54 7.16
CA ALA A 191 13.75 -14.19 6.77
C ALA A 191 14.18 -13.15 7.81
N PHE A 192 13.83 -13.34 9.08
CA PHE A 192 14.14 -12.37 10.13
C PHE A 192 15.64 -12.27 10.42
N ALA A 193 16.38 -13.39 10.40
CA ALA A 193 17.84 -13.38 10.52
C ALA A 193 18.49 -12.60 9.36
N PHE A 194 18.01 -12.80 8.14
CA PHE A 194 18.45 -12.05 6.97
C PHE A 194 18.16 -10.55 7.12
N PHE A 195 16.90 -10.17 7.40
CA PHE A 195 16.50 -8.77 7.55
C PHE A 195 17.27 -8.04 8.64
N ALA A 196 17.49 -8.67 9.80
CA ALA A 196 18.26 -8.08 10.88
C ALA A 196 19.73 -7.85 10.49
N ARG A 197 20.32 -8.75 9.70
CA ARG A 197 21.71 -8.65 9.23
C ARG A 197 21.91 -7.52 8.22
N ILE A 198 20.95 -7.29 7.34
CA ILE A 198 21.05 -6.28 6.26
C ILE A 198 20.55 -4.89 6.67
N GLN A 199 20.02 -4.73 7.89
CA GLN A 199 19.58 -3.43 8.39
C GLN A 199 20.79 -2.54 8.72
N ASP A 200 20.80 -1.31 8.22
CA ASP A 200 21.81 -0.32 8.53
C ASP A 200 21.83 -0.01 10.04
N PRO A 201 22.96 -0.16 10.75
CA PRO A 201 23.01 0.01 12.18
C PRO A 201 22.89 1.47 12.65
N GLU A 202 23.24 2.44 11.80
CA GLU A 202 23.23 3.87 12.12
C GLU A 202 21.88 4.49 11.81
N THR A 203 21.34 4.22 10.62
CA THR A 203 20.08 4.80 10.16
C THR A 203 18.86 3.96 10.52
N GLY A 204 19.04 2.66 10.78
CA GLY A 204 17.94 1.71 10.95
C GLY A 204 17.20 1.37 9.65
N LEU A 205 17.52 2.00 8.53
CA LEU A 205 16.86 1.78 7.24
C LEU A 205 17.44 0.56 6.51
N TRP A 206 16.70 0.02 5.55
CA TRP A 206 17.18 -1.05 4.67
C TRP A 206 17.57 -0.51 3.29
N GLY A 207 18.54 -1.18 2.66
CA GLY A 207 18.93 -0.98 1.27
C GLY A 207 19.47 0.41 0.94
N GLU A 208 19.55 0.68 -0.37
CA GLU A 208 20.13 1.88 -0.96
C GLU A 208 19.08 2.78 -1.64
N GLY A 209 19.51 3.97 -2.09
CA GLY A 209 18.66 5.00 -2.71
C GLY A 209 18.57 6.28 -1.85
N SER A 210 17.71 7.21 -2.28
CA SER A 210 17.40 8.42 -1.49
C SER A 210 16.77 8.07 -0.14
N GLY A 211 16.66 9.04 0.77
CA GLY A 211 16.00 8.86 2.05
C GLY A 211 14.59 8.30 1.90
N TYR A 212 13.76 8.89 1.04
CA TYR A 212 12.41 8.38 0.79
C TYR A 212 12.36 7.00 0.12
N VAL A 213 13.32 6.64 -0.74
CA VAL A 213 13.41 5.28 -1.31
C VAL A 213 13.72 4.26 -0.21
N ARG A 214 14.65 4.58 0.70
CA ARG A 214 15.02 3.74 1.85
C ARG A 214 13.91 3.65 2.90
N ILE A 215 13.17 4.73 3.14
CA ILE A 215 11.94 4.70 3.95
C ILE A 215 10.92 3.78 3.30
N SER A 216 10.74 3.87 1.98
CA SER A 216 9.77 3.05 1.27
C SER A 216 10.14 1.57 1.34
N GLY A 217 11.41 1.20 1.22
CA GLY A 217 11.84 -0.18 1.42
C GLY A 217 11.68 -0.66 2.87
N SER A 218 12.00 0.18 3.86
CA SER A 218 11.75 -0.11 5.27
C SER A 218 10.26 -0.34 5.55
N PHE A 219 9.38 0.46 4.94
CA PHE A 219 7.94 0.27 4.99
C PHE A 219 7.51 -1.07 4.34
N LYS A 220 8.11 -1.49 3.23
CA LYS A 220 7.83 -2.82 2.65
C LYS A 220 8.15 -3.93 3.64
N LEU A 221 9.30 -3.88 4.31
CA LEU A 221 9.64 -4.86 5.33
C LEU A 221 8.72 -4.77 6.55
N GLU A 222 8.28 -3.58 6.96
CA GLU A 222 7.25 -3.42 7.99
C GLU A 222 6.01 -4.28 7.69
N THR A 223 5.54 -4.33 6.45
CA THR A 223 4.39 -5.19 6.09
C THR A 223 4.63 -6.68 6.36
N PHE A 224 5.88 -7.15 6.23
CA PHE A 224 6.27 -8.51 6.56
C PHE A 224 6.28 -8.72 8.08
N TYR A 225 6.96 -7.83 8.82
CA TYR A 225 7.02 -7.84 10.28
C TYR A 225 5.62 -7.82 10.91
N SER A 226 4.77 -6.91 10.47
CA SER A 226 3.38 -6.73 10.92
C SER A 226 2.53 -7.98 10.66
N ARG A 227 2.62 -8.58 9.47
CA ARG A 227 1.88 -9.82 9.13
C ARG A 227 2.16 -10.96 10.11
N PHE A 228 3.42 -11.10 10.53
CA PHE A 228 3.84 -12.15 11.46
C PHE A 228 3.96 -11.65 12.91
N ARG A 229 3.42 -10.46 13.20
CA ARG A 229 3.35 -9.86 14.56
C ARG A 229 4.72 -9.76 15.26
N MET A 230 5.76 -9.55 14.48
CA MET A 230 7.12 -9.36 14.98
C MET A 230 7.44 -7.87 15.03
N PRO A 231 8.15 -7.37 16.06
CA PRO A 231 8.60 -5.99 16.11
C PRO A 231 9.75 -5.74 15.14
N MET A 232 9.82 -4.53 14.57
CA MET A 232 10.97 -4.12 13.77
C MET A 232 12.20 -3.82 14.65
N PRO A 233 13.41 -4.26 14.26
CA PRO A 233 14.63 -3.90 14.95
C PRO A 233 14.99 -2.42 14.77
N ARG A 234 15.77 -1.86 15.71
CA ARG A 234 16.34 -0.50 15.67
C ARG A 234 15.31 0.63 15.49
N GLY A 235 14.14 0.52 16.14
CA GLY A 235 13.05 1.50 16.04
C GLY A 235 13.46 2.95 16.29
N GLU A 236 14.35 3.22 17.25
CA GLU A 236 14.83 4.59 17.51
C GLU A 236 15.66 5.18 16.37
N ALA A 237 16.51 4.36 15.73
CA ALA A 237 17.31 4.81 14.59
C ALA A 237 16.40 5.09 13.38
N LEU A 238 15.42 4.21 13.15
CA LEU A 238 14.38 4.41 12.14
C LEU A 238 13.61 5.72 12.38
N TYR A 239 13.16 5.98 13.61
CA TYR A 239 12.47 7.22 13.99
C TYR A 239 13.29 8.48 13.65
N ARG A 240 14.56 8.52 14.07
CA ARG A 240 15.47 9.65 13.79
C ARG A 240 15.67 9.85 12.29
N SER A 241 15.82 8.77 11.53
CA SER A 241 15.95 8.84 10.08
C SER A 241 14.68 9.36 9.40
N ILE A 242 13.51 8.92 9.86
CA ILE A 242 12.22 9.41 9.37
C ILE A 242 12.11 10.93 9.55
N LEU A 243 12.35 11.44 10.76
CA LEU A 243 12.30 12.88 11.04
C LEU A 243 13.27 13.67 10.17
N ARG A 244 14.52 13.22 10.07
CA ARG A 244 15.52 13.89 9.23
C ARG A 244 15.05 13.98 7.78
N ILE A 245 14.56 12.88 7.21
CA ILE A 245 14.13 12.83 5.82
C ILE A 245 12.89 13.69 5.58
N LEU A 246 11.92 13.71 6.50
CA LEU A 246 10.76 14.61 6.42
C LEU A 246 11.15 16.09 6.37
N ARG A 247 12.23 16.47 7.07
CA ARG A 247 12.74 17.85 7.15
C ARG A 247 13.59 18.25 5.95
N GLU A 248 14.37 17.32 5.41
CA GLU A 248 15.44 17.60 4.43
C GLU A 248 15.05 17.29 2.98
N GLU A 249 14.17 16.32 2.74
CA GLU A 249 13.79 15.89 1.40
C GLU A 249 12.38 16.36 1.00
N THR A 250 12.14 16.47 -0.31
CA THR A 250 10.81 16.83 -0.84
C THR A 250 10.01 15.57 -1.18
N ALA A 251 8.86 15.38 -0.53
CA ALA A 251 7.89 14.36 -0.92
C ALA A 251 7.26 14.74 -2.28
N ARG A 252 7.66 14.04 -3.34
CA ARG A 252 7.10 14.17 -4.70
C ARG A 252 6.03 13.13 -5.05
N ASP A 253 5.83 12.18 -4.15
CA ASP A 253 4.96 11.02 -4.35
C ASP A 253 4.16 10.73 -3.06
N MET A 254 2.89 10.34 -3.16
CA MET A 254 2.03 10.05 -2.01
C MET A 254 2.61 8.96 -1.08
N CYS A 255 3.39 8.01 -1.63
CA CYS A 255 4.07 6.96 -0.86
C CYS A 255 5.13 7.58 0.04
N TYR A 256 5.76 8.66 -0.38
CA TYR A 256 6.77 9.35 0.43
C TYR A 256 6.14 10.09 1.61
N ILE A 257 4.83 10.34 1.58
CA ILE A 257 4.08 10.88 2.72
C ILE A 257 3.58 9.73 3.60
N ARG A 258 2.94 8.74 2.98
CA ARG A 258 2.28 7.63 3.66
C ARG A 258 3.25 6.68 4.34
N ASN A 259 4.39 6.37 3.75
CA ASN A 259 5.34 5.39 4.29
C ASN A 259 5.97 5.84 5.62
N PRO A 260 6.46 7.10 5.77
CA PRO A 260 6.89 7.61 7.07
C PRO A 260 5.79 7.53 8.14
N VAL A 261 4.57 8.00 7.83
CA VAL A 261 3.45 8.01 8.78
C VAL A 261 3.08 6.59 9.22
N ASN A 262 3.01 5.63 8.29
CA ASN A 262 2.81 4.22 8.61
C ASN A 262 3.89 3.64 9.52
N LEU A 263 5.16 3.94 9.25
CA LEU A 263 6.26 3.48 10.09
C LEU A 263 6.16 4.09 11.51
N LEU A 264 5.78 5.37 11.64
CA LEU A 264 5.54 5.99 12.94
C LEU A 264 4.39 5.31 13.69
N GLY A 265 3.26 5.06 13.01
CA GLY A 265 2.10 4.35 13.58
C GLY A 265 2.44 2.92 14.04
N TYR A 266 3.31 2.23 13.29
CA TYR A 266 3.78 0.90 13.65
C TYR A 266 4.79 0.91 14.80
N LEU A 267 5.81 1.78 14.73
CA LEU A 267 6.88 1.87 15.74
C LEU A 267 6.39 2.41 17.08
N ARG A 268 5.35 3.27 17.06
CA ARG A 268 4.81 3.99 18.22
C ARG A 268 5.91 4.61 19.09
N PRO A 269 6.83 5.40 18.52
CA PRO A 269 7.88 6.04 19.30
C PRO A 269 7.27 7.07 20.26
N GLN A 270 8.03 7.45 21.29
CA GLN A 270 7.69 8.63 22.08
C GLN A 270 8.02 9.87 21.24
N ILE A 271 6.98 10.52 20.70
CA ILE A 271 7.10 11.71 19.87
C ILE A 271 6.87 12.94 20.75
N PRO A 272 7.84 13.86 20.89
CA PRO A 272 7.61 15.15 21.54
C PRO A 272 6.48 15.93 20.84
N PRO A 273 5.64 16.68 21.58
CA PRO A 273 4.50 17.40 20.99
C PRO A 273 4.88 18.30 19.81
N GLU A 274 6.01 19.01 19.90
CA GLU A 274 6.51 19.89 18.85
C GLU A 274 6.96 19.12 17.58
N GLU A 275 7.55 17.94 17.74
CA GLU A 275 7.92 17.09 16.60
C GLU A 275 6.67 16.49 15.96
N PHE A 276 5.66 16.15 16.77
CA PHE A 276 4.39 15.66 16.25
C PHE A 276 3.65 16.73 15.44
N GLU A 277 3.57 17.96 15.94
CA GLU A 277 3.01 19.10 15.20
C GLU A 277 3.73 19.29 13.86
N GLU A 278 5.07 19.25 13.86
CA GLU A 278 5.88 19.36 12.65
C GLU A 278 5.59 18.22 11.65
N ILE A 279 5.52 16.97 12.12
CA ILE A 279 5.18 15.81 11.29
C ILE A 279 3.81 16.00 10.63
N VAL A 280 2.79 16.37 11.40
CA VAL A 280 1.42 16.55 10.86
C VAL A 280 1.40 17.73 9.90
N GLU A 281 2.08 18.85 10.20
CA GLU A 281 2.16 20.00 9.31
C GLU A 281 2.80 19.67 7.96
N ILE A 282 3.95 18.98 7.97
CA ILE A 282 4.62 18.50 6.75
C ILE A 282 3.71 17.56 5.97
N THR A 283 3.01 16.67 6.67
CA THR A 283 2.09 15.69 6.09
C THR A 283 0.92 16.38 5.38
N VAL A 284 0.19 17.26 6.06
CA VAL A 284 -0.96 18.01 5.51
C VAL A 284 -0.53 18.85 4.31
N ARG A 285 0.58 19.57 4.44
CA ARG A 285 1.12 20.40 3.35
C ARG A 285 1.43 19.56 2.11
N ASN A 286 2.05 18.40 2.27
CA ASN A 286 2.39 17.54 1.14
C ASN A 286 1.16 16.84 0.55
N MET A 287 0.18 16.44 1.37
CA MET A 287 -1.09 15.90 0.87
C MET A 287 -1.83 16.93 0.01
N GLY A 288 -1.91 18.18 0.46
CA GLY A 288 -2.56 19.26 -0.29
C GLY A 288 -1.93 19.54 -1.65
N ARG A 289 -0.61 19.32 -1.80
CA ARG A 289 0.10 19.44 -3.10
C ARG A 289 -0.23 18.33 -4.09
N LEU A 290 -0.77 17.22 -3.61
CA LEU A 290 -1.19 16.06 -4.42
C LEU A 290 -2.70 16.03 -4.65
N LEU A 291 -3.47 16.92 -4.02
CA LEU A 291 -4.89 17.10 -4.31
C LEU A 291 -5.07 17.68 -5.72
N GLN A 292 -5.96 17.08 -6.49
CA GLN A 292 -6.25 17.47 -7.87
C GLN A 292 -7.56 18.24 -7.97
N ALA A 293 -7.72 19.02 -9.04
CA ALA A 293 -8.93 19.81 -9.30
C ALA A 293 -10.19 18.96 -9.46
N ASP A 294 -10.01 17.65 -9.62
CA ASP A 294 -11.03 16.65 -9.84
C ASP A 294 -11.55 16.06 -8.50
N GLY A 295 -11.04 16.54 -7.36
CA GLY A 295 -11.40 16.11 -6.01
C GLY A 295 -10.67 14.85 -5.54
N GLY A 296 -9.96 14.16 -6.42
CA GLY A 296 -9.10 13.03 -6.05
C GLY A 296 -7.68 13.48 -5.71
N PHE A 297 -6.89 12.56 -5.18
CA PHE A 297 -5.46 12.77 -4.93
C PHE A 297 -4.64 12.01 -5.96
N SER A 298 -3.55 12.58 -6.44
CA SER A 298 -2.63 11.91 -7.35
C SER A 298 -1.47 11.27 -6.59
N ARG A 299 -0.88 10.22 -7.16
CA ARG A 299 0.33 9.60 -6.63
C ARG A 299 1.56 10.47 -6.79
N GLU A 300 1.66 11.28 -7.84
CA GLU A 300 2.80 12.18 -8.09
C GLU A 300 2.37 13.64 -8.18
N LEU A 301 3.32 14.56 -8.01
CA LEU A 301 3.04 15.99 -8.15
C LEU A 301 2.49 16.30 -9.54
N GLY A 302 1.29 16.88 -9.56
CA GLY A 302 0.62 17.34 -10.77
C GLY A 302 0.07 16.25 -11.70
N HIS A 303 0.27 14.96 -11.41
CA HIS A 303 -0.28 13.89 -12.25
C HIS A 303 -0.36 12.54 -11.54
N SER A 304 -1.26 11.69 -12.01
CA SER A 304 -1.28 10.26 -11.68
C SER A 304 -0.36 9.50 -12.63
N PRO A 305 0.39 8.48 -12.19
CA PRO A 305 1.23 7.67 -13.04
C PRO A 305 0.42 6.76 -13.96
N LYS A 306 1.00 6.34 -15.09
CA LYS A 306 0.29 5.52 -16.10
C LYS A 306 0.08 4.06 -15.68
N ALA A 307 0.94 3.53 -14.82
CA ALA A 307 0.96 2.12 -14.41
C ALA A 307 0.97 2.03 -12.88
N THR A 308 0.68 0.88 -12.29
CA THR A 308 0.75 0.70 -10.83
C THR A 308 2.17 0.75 -10.29
N ASN A 309 2.29 0.75 -8.96
CA ASN A 309 3.53 1.01 -8.23
C ASN A 309 4.70 0.07 -8.59
N VAL A 310 4.46 -1.16 -9.05
CA VAL A 310 5.48 -2.21 -9.27
C VAL A 310 6.46 -1.95 -10.43
N ALA A 311 6.14 -1.04 -11.36
CA ALA A 311 6.97 -0.72 -12.52
C ALA A 311 7.38 0.77 -12.59
N GLN A 312 7.57 1.41 -11.43
CA GLN A 312 7.81 2.86 -11.33
C GLN A 312 9.15 3.20 -10.68
N VAL A 313 10.27 2.84 -11.31
CA VAL A 313 11.54 3.46 -10.93
C VAL A 313 11.50 4.91 -11.38
N LYS A 314 11.68 5.84 -10.45
CA LYS A 314 11.59 7.27 -10.73
C LYS A 314 12.82 7.74 -11.53
N GLU A 315 12.72 8.92 -12.14
CA GLU A 315 13.84 9.53 -12.85
C GLU A 315 15.09 9.60 -11.96
N GLY A 316 16.22 9.12 -12.50
CA GLY A 316 17.51 9.06 -11.80
C GLY A 316 17.72 7.82 -10.92
N GLU A 317 16.71 6.96 -10.76
CA GLU A 317 16.83 5.71 -10.02
C GLU A 317 17.03 4.52 -10.98
N TYR A 318 17.51 3.38 -10.44
CA TYR A 318 17.76 2.17 -11.22
C TYR A 318 17.50 0.91 -10.40
N TYR A 319 16.94 -0.13 -11.04
CA TYR A 319 16.88 -1.48 -10.50
C TYR A 319 17.06 -2.48 -11.66
N PRO A 320 17.89 -3.53 -11.50
CA PRO A 320 18.30 -4.40 -12.62
C PRO A 320 17.16 -5.20 -13.25
N ASP A 321 16.18 -5.64 -12.45
CA ASP A 321 15.10 -6.53 -12.90
C ASP A 321 13.73 -5.84 -12.82
N MET A 322 13.60 -4.66 -13.43
CA MET A 322 12.30 -3.99 -13.46
C MET A 322 11.34 -4.68 -14.43
N PRO A 323 10.12 -5.03 -13.99
CA PRO A 323 9.11 -5.58 -14.88
C PRO A 323 8.65 -4.52 -15.88
N LYS A 324 8.06 -4.99 -16.98
CA LYS A 324 7.37 -4.10 -17.91
C LYS A 324 6.18 -3.43 -17.22
N ALA A 325 6.00 -2.14 -17.49
CA ALA A 325 4.87 -1.41 -16.95
C ALA A 325 3.56 -1.90 -17.57
N VAL A 326 2.55 -2.12 -16.73
CA VAL A 326 1.17 -2.43 -17.12
C VAL A 326 0.36 -1.14 -17.01
N PRO A 327 0.03 -0.46 -18.13
CA PRO A 327 -0.68 0.80 -18.08
C PRO A 327 -2.15 0.60 -17.70
N ILE A 328 -2.61 1.39 -16.74
CA ILE A 328 -3.97 1.44 -16.21
C ILE A 328 -4.52 2.88 -16.16
N GLY A 329 -3.75 3.87 -16.61
CA GLY A 329 -4.13 5.28 -16.70
C GLY A 329 -3.36 6.02 -17.80
N LEU A 330 -3.86 7.18 -18.23
CA LEU A 330 -3.22 8.01 -19.27
C LEU A 330 -2.10 8.91 -18.76
N GLY A 331 -1.93 9.01 -17.45
CA GLY A 331 -0.85 9.79 -16.86
C GLY A 331 -1.17 11.28 -16.71
N LEU A 332 -2.44 11.65 -16.48
CA LEU A 332 -2.91 13.03 -16.52
C LEU A 332 -2.91 13.68 -15.13
N ALA A 333 -3.16 15.00 -15.11
CA ALA A 333 -3.43 15.78 -13.90
C ALA A 333 -4.82 15.46 -13.33
N GLU A 334 -4.92 14.32 -12.66
CA GLU A 334 -6.16 13.74 -12.12
C GLU A 334 -5.85 12.92 -10.87
N GLY A 335 -6.85 12.67 -10.03
CA GLY A 335 -6.69 11.77 -8.90
C GLY A 335 -6.68 10.30 -9.30
N ASP A 336 -6.09 9.47 -8.44
CA ASP A 336 -6.06 8.02 -8.60
C ASP A 336 -6.36 7.24 -7.31
N MET A 337 -6.78 5.99 -7.50
CA MET A 337 -7.25 5.11 -6.44
C MET A 337 -6.18 4.76 -5.40
N ASN A 338 -4.92 4.72 -5.84
CA ASN A 338 -3.81 4.34 -4.98
C ASN A 338 -3.48 5.47 -4.01
N ALA A 339 -3.42 6.71 -4.50
CA ALA A 339 -3.31 7.87 -3.64
C ALA A 339 -4.56 8.04 -2.74
N GLY A 340 -5.77 7.85 -3.27
CA GLY A 340 -7.01 7.89 -2.50
C GLY A 340 -7.04 6.93 -1.30
N THR A 341 -6.50 5.72 -1.48
CA THR A 341 -6.38 4.74 -0.38
C THR A 341 -5.35 5.16 0.66
N GLN A 342 -4.25 5.79 0.22
CA GLN A 342 -3.15 6.21 1.07
C GLN A 342 -3.52 7.42 1.95
N VAL A 343 -4.23 8.41 1.42
CA VAL A 343 -4.62 9.60 2.20
C VAL A 343 -5.52 9.27 3.38
N LEU A 344 -6.43 8.31 3.22
CA LEU A 344 -7.26 7.85 4.34
C LEU A 344 -6.45 7.13 5.42
N LEU A 345 -5.43 6.36 5.02
CA LEU A 345 -4.53 5.72 5.97
C LEU A 345 -3.69 6.74 6.72
N ILE A 346 -3.11 7.71 6.00
CA ILE A 346 -2.36 8.83 6.60
C ILE A 346 -3.23 9.51 7.65
N ARG A 347 -4.46 9.89 7.28
CA ARG A 347 -5.43 10.50 8.17
C ARG A 347 -5.65 9.66 9.42
N SER A 348 -6.06 8.40 9.27
CA SER A 348 -6.34 7.51 10.41
C SER A 348 -5.15 7.39 11.36
N ILE A 349 -3.93 7.26 10.83
CA ILE A 349 -2.73 7.10 11.65
C ILE A 349 -2.35 8.41 12.34
N CYS A 350 -2.48 9.56 11.69
CA CYS A 350 -2.23 10.85 12.34
C CYS A 350 -3.19 11.08 13.52
N TYR A 351 -4.48 10.76 13.36
CA TYR A 351 -5.44 10.81 14.47
C TYR A 351 -5.10 9.79 15.58
N GLU A 352 -4.73 8.55 15.22
CA GLU A 352 -4.31 7.53 16.18
C GLU A 352 -3.09 7.98 17.01
N LEU A 353 -2.04 8.50 16.36
CA LEU A 353 -0.85 9.01 17.03
C LEU A 353 -1.15 10.22 17.93
N ALA A 354 -2.18 11.00 17.60
CA ALA A 354 -2.66 12.09 18.43
C ALA A 354 -3.56 11.63 19.60
N GLY A 355 -3.93 10.34 19.66
CA GLY A 355 -4.85 9.80 20.67
C GLY A 355 -6.32 10.14 20.41
N PHE A 356 -6.70 10.41 19.16
CA PHE A 356 -8.06 10.76 18.76
C PHE A 356 -8.71 9.70 17.88
N VAL A 357 -10.03 9.59 17.98
CA VAL A 357 -10.84 8.93 16.95
C VAL A 357 -11.09 9.94 15.82
N PRO A 358 -10.76 9.61 14.56
CA PRO A 358 -11.06 10.50 13.44
C PRO A 358 -12.57 10.79 13.35
N PRO A 359 -13.00 12.05 13.16
CA PRO A 359 -14.41 12.33 12.93
C PRO A 359 -14.87 11.73 11.59
N GLU A 360 -16.19 11.60 11.42
CA GLU A 360 -16.77 11.15 10.15
C GLU A 360 -16.47 12.19 9.05
N LEU A 361 -16.08 11.70 7.87
CA LEU A 361 -15.94 12.54 6.69
C LEU A 361 -17.31 12.72 6.01
N ASP A 362 -17.51 13.86 5.33
CA ASP A 362 -18.73 14.07 4.54
C ASP A 362 -18.76 13.14 3.33
N THR A 363 -19.65 12.15 3.39
CA THR A 363 -19.86 11.13 2.34
C THR A 363 -21.15 11.38 1.55
N SER A 364 -21.77 12.56 1.68
CA SER A 364 -23.04 12.89 1.02
C SER A 364 -22.99 12.73 -0.50
N ALA A 365 -21.88 13.09 -1.14
CA ALA A 365 -21.68 12.93 -2.58
C ALA A 365 -21.64 11.46 -3.05
N TRP A 366 -21.30 10.52 -2.15
CA TRP A 366 -21.33 9.09 -2.44
C TRP A 366 -22.75 8.52 -2.41
N LYS A 367 -23.48 8.83 -1.32
CA LYS A 367 -24.87 8.40 -1.09
C LYS A 367 -25.78 8.84 -2.25
#